data_AF-A0A7G8IR65-F1
#
_entry.id   AF-A0A7G8IR65-F1
#
_cell.length_a   1.000
_cell.length_b   1.000
_cell.length_c   1.000
_cell.angle_alpha   90.00
_cell.angle_beta   90.00
_cell.angle_gamma   90.00
#
_symmetry.space_group_name_H-M   'P 1'
#
loop_
_entity.id
_entity.type
_entity.pdbx_description
1 polymer ?
#
loop_
_entity_poly.entity_id
_entity_poly.type
_entity_poly.pdbx_seq_one_letter_code
_entity_poly.pdbx_strand_id
1 'polypeptide(L)' 'MPKFFEDLERNDPGAPVVTLLAVKFLVITYFFVYTLTPARCEEFNLKKDLWSIPAERMKIGSQHQITLTDPPRTC' A
#
# COMPACT_ATOMS: atom_id res chain seq x y z
N MET A 1 2.68 -17.71 0.02
CA MET A 1 2.52 -16.38 0.65
C MET A 1 3.23 -16.26 2.00
N PRO A 2 3.09 -17.21 2.96
CA PRO A 2 3.66 -17.05 4.31
C PRO A 2 5.18 -16.82 4.34
N LYS A 3 5.94 -17.65 3.62
CA LYS A 3 7.40 -17.54 3.52
C LYS A 3 7.90 -16.17 3.03
N PHE A 4 7.18 -15.54 2.09
CA PHE A 4 7.55 -14.22 1.61
C PHE A 4 7.46 -13.17 2.72
N PHE A 5 6.38 -13.19 3.50
CA PHE A 5 6.24 -12.26 4.63
C PHE A 5 7.26 -12.59 5.72
N GLU A 6 7.52 -13.85 6.03
CA GLU A 6 8.58 -14.23 6.97
C GLU A 6 9.96 -13.70 6.54
N ASP A 7 10.32 -13.86 5.27
CA ASP A 7 11.58 -13.34 4.72
C ASP A 7 11.62 -11.81 4.75
N LEU A 8 10.49 -11.15 4.45
CA LEU A 8 10.36 -9.70 4.47
C LEU A 8 10.44 -9.12 5.90
N GLU A 9 9.85 -9.78 6.89
CA GLU A 9 9.94 -9.40 8.31
C GLU A 9 11.33 -9.62 8.87
N ARG A 10 12.01 -10.71 8.47
CA ARG A 10 13.38 -10.99 8.90
C ARG A 10 14.34 -9.89 8.48
N ASN A 11 14.10 -9.27 7.32
CA ASN A 11 14.83 -8.10 6.82
C ASN A 11 16.37 -8.27 6.89
N ASP A 12 16.89 -9.45 6.52
CA ASP A 12 18.35 -9.72 6.56
C ASP A 12 19.20 -8.65 5.87
N PRO A 13 18.78 -8.06 4.72
CA PRO A 13 19.55 -7.00 4.06
C PRO A 13 19.52 -5.65 4.78
N GLY A 14 18.74 -5.48 5.86
CA GLY A 14 18.64 -4.24 6.62
C GLY A 14 17.94 -3.10 5.87
N ALA A 15 16.90 -3.40 5.10
CA ALA A 15 16.14 -2.37 4.38
C ALA A 15 15.45 -1.40 5.36
N PRO A 16 15.27 -0.12 4.96
CA PRO A 16 14.50 0.84 5.74
C PRO A 16 13.07 0.35 6.01
N VAL A 17 12.54 0.64 7.20
CA VAL A 17 11.18 0.27 7.61
C VAL A 17 10.13 0.73 6.60
N VAL A 18 10.29 1.94 6.04
CA VAL A 18 9.39 2.47 5.01
C VAL A 18 9.35 1.60 3.76
N THR A 19 10.49 1.04 3.35
CA THR A 19 10.58 0.13 2.21
C THR A 19 9.85 -1.19 2.50
N LEU A 20 10.03 -1.74 3.70
CA LEU A 20 9.32 -2.96 4.12
C LEU A 20 7.81 -2.76 4.12
N LEU A 21 7.34 -1.63 4.67
CA LEU A 21 5.92 -1.29 4.73
C LEU A 21 5.34 -1.08 3.32
N ALA A 22 6.06 -0.38 2.43
CA ALA A 22 5.63 -0.19 1.05
C ALA A 22 5.52 -1.54 0.30
N VAL A 23 6.48 -2.45 0.47
CA VAL A 23 6.43 -3.78 -0.15
C VAL A 23 5.25 -4.60 0.39
N LYS A 24 5.04 -4.62 1.71
CA LYS A 24 3.86 -5.28 2.31
C LYS A 24 2.58 -4.72 1.72
N PHE A 25 2.45 -3.40 1.71
CA PHE A 25 1.28 -2.71 1.21
C PHE A 25 0.97 -3.08 -0.25
N LEU A 26 1.98 -3.07 -1.13
CA LEU A 26 1.82 -3.45 -2.54
C LEU A 26 1.35 -4.92 -2.69
N VAL A 27 1.90 -5.83 -1.88
CA VAL A 27 1.56 -7.26 -1.95
C VAL A 27 0.14 -7.53 -1.46
N ILE A 28 -0.31 -6.83 -0.41
CA ILE A 28 -1.64 -7.03 0.18
C ILE A 28 -2.74 -6.35 -0.63
N THR A 29 -2.43 -5.19 -1.21
CA THR A 29 -3.40 -4.42 -1.99
C THR A 29 -3.40 -4.77 -3.48
N TYR A 30 -2.41 -5.54 -3.95
CA TYR A 30 -2.21 -5.90 -5.37
C TYR A 30 -2.03 -4.68 -6.31
N PHE A 31 -1.59 -3.53 -5.78
CA PHE A 31 -1.31 -2.35 -6.57
C PHE A 31 0.12 -2.32 -7.11
N PHE A 32 0.30 -1.50 -8.14
CA PHE A 32 1.60 -1.24 -8.71
C PHE A 32 2.29 -0.08 -7.99
N VAL A 33 3.63 -0.09 -8.04
CA VAL A 33 4.48 0.95 -7.46
C VAL A 33 4.07 2.35 -7.92
N TYR A 34 3.69 2.52 -9.19
CA TYR A 34 3.29 3.83 -9.73
C TYR A 34 2.02 4.40 -9.09
N THR A 35 1.19 3.58 -8.46
CA THR A 35 -0.01 4.03 -7.74
C THR A 35 0.33 4.49 -6.32
N LEU A 36 1.26 3.81 -5.67
CA LEU A 36 1.65 4.06 -4.28
C LEU A 36 2.67 5.19 -4.13
N THR A 37 3.69 5.27 -4.99
CA THR A 37 4.75 6.29 -4.88
C THR A 37 4.23 7.74 -4.84
N PRO A 38 3.22 8.14 -5.63
CA PRO A 38 2.65 9.49 -5.56
C PRO A 38 1.48 9.62 -4.57
N ALA A 39 1.16 8.57 -3.81
CA ALA A 39 0.05 8.59 -2.87
C ALA A 39 0.30 9.63 -1.78
N ARG A 40 -0.74 10.40 -1.45
CA ARG A 40 -0.66 11.44 -0.42
C ARG A 40 -1.47 11.04 0.79
N CYS A 41 -1.08 11.52 1.97
CA CYS A 41 -1.76 11.19 3.22
C CYS A 41 -3.26 11.53 3.20
N GLU A 42 -3.66 12.57 2.46
CA GLU A 42 -5.06 13.00 2.35
C GLU A 42 -5.95 11.98 1.63
N GLU A 43 -5.36 11.07 0.87
CA GLU A 43 -6.08 10.01 0.15
C GLU A 43 -6.50 8.86 1.08
N PHE A 44 -5.91 8.77 2.28
CA PHE A 44 -6.14 7.69 3.23
C PHE A 44 -7.08 8.15 4.35
N ASN A 45 -8.27 7.56 4.38
CA ASN A 45 -9.19 7.65 5.52
C ASN A 45 -9.03 6.43 6.42
N LEU A 46 -8.06 6.50 7.34
CA LEU A 46 -7.77 5.44 8.30
C LEU A 46 -8.89 5.18 9.33
N LYS A 47 -9.87 6.09 9.47
CA LYS A 47 -11.05 5.85 10.33
C LYS A 47 -12.07 4.94 9.64
N LYS A 48 -12.08 4.95 8.31
CA LYS A 48 -12.98 4.15 7.47
C LYS A 48 -12.23 3.02 6.76
N ASP A 49 -10.96 2.82 7.11
CA ASP A 49 -10.04 1.90 6.44
C ASP A 49 -10.18 2.02 4.91
N LEU A 50 -10.01 3.23 4.37
CA LEU A 50 -10.25 3.50 2.95
C LEU A 50 -9.08 4.28 2.34
N TRP A 51 -8.57 3.83 1.22
CA TRP A 51 -7.68 4.61 0.35
C TRP A 51 -8.42 4.99 -0.93
N SER A 52 -8.49 6.29 -1.21
CA SER A 52 -9.15 6.84 -2.39
C SER A 52 -8.11 7.33 -3.39
N ILE A 53 -7.86 6.54 -4.43
CA ILE A 53 -6.91 6.89 -5.48
C ILE A 53 -7.60 7.84 -6.47
N PRO A 54 -7.02 9.04 -6.73
CA PRO A 54 -7.55 10.00 -7.68
C PRO A 54 -7.67 9.43 -9.11
N ALA A 55 -8.69 9.90 -9.83
CA ALA A 55 -9.01 9.47 -11.18
C ALA A 55 -7.84 9.64 -12.16
N GLU A 56 -7.02 10.68 -11.95
CA GLU A 56 -5.88 11.04 -12.79
C GLU A 56 -4.78 9.96 -12.78
N ARG A 57 -4.77 9.09 -11.76
CA ARG A 57 -3.81 7.98 -11.64
C ARG A 57 -4.38 6.62 -12.04
N MET A 58 -5.66 6.59 -12.45
CA MET A 58 -6.35 5.37 -12.87
C MET A 58 -6.55 5.35 -14.38
N LYS A 59 -6.28 4.20 -15.01
CA LYS A 59 -6.45 4.03 -16.47
C LYS A 59 -7.87 4.34 -16.96
N ILE A 60 -8.87 4.06 -16.14
CA ILE A 60 -10.30 4.22 -16.45
C ILE A 60 -10.77 5.68 -16.20
N GLY A 61 -9.93 6.54 -15.62
CA GLY A 61 -10.27 7.95 -15.40
C GLY A 61 -11.35 8.18 -14.34
N SER A 62 -11.60 7.19 -13.48
CA SER A 62 -12.51 7.28 -12.35
C SER A 62 -11.77 7.03 -11.03
N GLN A 63 -12.23 7.67 -9.96
CA GLN A 63 -11.66 7.48 -8.63
C GLN A 63 -11.83 6.01 -8.21
N HIS A 64 -10.75 5.42 -7.71
CA HIS A 64 -10.77 4.05 -7.21
C HIS A 64 -10.70 4.04 -5.69
N GLN A 65 -11.51 3.20 -5.05
CA GLN A 65 -11.57 3.07 -3.59
C GLN A 65 -11.16 1.67 -3.17
N ILE A 66 -10.23 1.61 -2.22
CA ILE A 66 -9.69 0.37 -1.69
C ILE A 66 -9.96 0.32 -0.20
N THR A 67 -10.56 -0.76 0.25
CA THR A 67 -10.67 -1.03 1.67
C THR A 67 -9.32 -1.50 2.21
N LEU A 68 -8.83 -0.84 3.24
CA LEU A 68 -7.58 -1.13 3.94
C LEU A 68 -7.78 -2.24 4.99
N THR A 69 -8.44 -3.34 4.64
CA THR A 69 -8.56 -4.50 5.55
C THR A 69 -7.34 -5.44 5.47
N ASP A 70 -7.02 -6.01 6.63
CA ASP A 70 -5.77 -6.63 7.14
C ASP A 70 -4.66 -7.13 6.17
N PRO A 71 -3.38 -6.68 6.32
CA PRO A 71 -2.92 -5.50 7.04
C PRO A 71 -2.62 -4.34 6.09
N PRO A 72 -3.31 -3.21 6.30
CA PRO A 72 -2.60 -1.95 6.18
C PRO A 72 -3.03 -0.95 7.26
N ARG A 73 -2.06 -0.41 8.01
CA ARG A 73 -2.14 0.96 8.51
C ARG A 73 -0.78 1.62 8.37
N THR A 74 -0.68 2.55 7.42
CA THR A 74 0.43 3.50 7.34
C THR A 74 -0.13 4.88 7.04
N CYS A 75 0.22 5.82 7.91
CA CYS A 75 0.29 7.25 7.67
C CYS A 75 1.66 7.71 8.15
#